data_AF-A0A5R8YLG6-F1
#
_entry.id   AF-A0A5R8YLG6-F1
#
_cell.length_a   1.000
_cell.length_b   1.000
_cell.length_c   1.000
_cell.angle_alpha   90.00
_cell.angle_beta   90.00
_cell.angle_gamma   90.00
#
_symmetry.space_group_name_H-M   'P 1'
#
loop_
_entity.id
_entity.type
_entity.pdbx_description
1 polymer ?
#
loop_
_entity_poly.entity_id
_entity_poly.type
_entity_poly.pdbx_seq_one_letter_code
_entity_poly.pdbx_strand_id
1 'polypeptide(L)'
;MRDLTEKVVEYRSNNADPTGTTPTEKDFATVRLEIFGPDGEPLGETSGAGRMLFKQEHDGHFVAYFGEEIRLRDGNVIRAGGLVDDARLTAGEAATFPAVVVAGPLRGAIGFRWFRPVAKETHDTYESAIVVYR
;
A
#
# COMPACT_ATOMS: atom_id res chain seq x y z
N MET A 1 5.62 12.66 -6.72
CA MET A 1 5.40 11.76 -7.87
C MET A 1 3.93 11.45 -7.96
N ARG A 2 3.35 11.51 -9.16
CA ARG A 2 1.93 11.25 -9.45
C ARG A 2 1.85 10.24 -10.60
N ASP A 3 0.66 9.68 -10.82
CA ASP A 3 0.37 8.77 -11.95
C ASP A 3 1.31 7.56 -11.97
N LEU A 4 1.57 6.99 -10.80
CA LEU A 4 2.42 5.82 -10.63
C LEU A 4 1.62 4.54 -10.83
N THR A 5 2.28 3.52 -11.34
CA THR A 5 1.78 2.14 -11.33
C THR A 5 2.63 1.30 -10.39
N GLU A 6 2.01 0.58 -9.46
CA GLU A 6 2.69 -0.37 -8.57
C GLU A 6 2.24 -1.79 -8.89
N LYS A 7 3.17 -2.68 -9.24
CA LYS A 7 2.90 -4.09 -9.57
C LYS A 7 3.36 -5.00 -8.45
N VAL A 8 2.48 -5.89 -8.00
CA VAL A 8 2.78 -6.94 -7.02
C VAL A 8 3.70 -7.95 -7.64
N VAL A 9 4.89 -8.08 -7.07
CA VAL A 9 5.86 -9.10 -7.45
C VAL A 9 5.90 -10.25 -6.45
N GLU A 10 5.44 -10.00 -5.22
CA GLU A 10 5.30 -11.03 -4.20
C GLU A 10 4.16 -10.66 -3.24
N TYR A 11 3.28 -11.61 -2.98
CA TYR A 11 2.25 -11.51 -1.94
C TYR A 11 2.23 -12.80 -1.14
N ARG A 12 2.28 -12.68 0.18
CA ARG A 12 2.17 -13.82 1.10
C ARG A 12 1.14 -13.48 2.15
N SER A 13 0.16 -14.37 2.34
CA SER A 13 -0.86 -14.25 3.36
C SER A 13 -0.94 -15.54 4.17
N ASN A 14 -1.33 -15.43 5.44
CA ASN A 14 -1.74 -16.59 6.24
C ASN A 14 -3.21 -16.99 6.00
N ASN A 15 -3.98 -16.15 5.29
CA ASN A 15 -5.29 -16.51 4.77
C ASN A 15 -5.14 -17.22 3.42
N ALA A 16 -5.78 -18.37 3.27
CA ALA A 16 -5.73 -19.17 2.06
C ALA A 16 -6.62 -18.63 0.93
N ASP A 17 -7.47 -17.64 1.23
CA ASP A 17 -8.29 -16.95 0.23
C ASP A 17 -7.49 -15.81 -0.46
N PRO A 18 -7.08 -16.00 -1.73
CA PRO A 18 -6.30 -14.99 -2.44
C PRO A 18 -7.16 -13.81 -2.93
N THR A 19 -8.49 -13.92 -2.88
CA THR A 19 -9.42 -12.89 -3.37
C THR A 19 -9.74 -11.83 -2.32
N GLY A 20 -9.45 -12.11 -1.03
CA GLY A 20 -9.80 -11.22 0.08
C GLY A 20 -11.29 -11.20 0.42
N THR A 21 -12.08 -12.17 -0.06
CA THR A 21 -13.54 -12.22 0.17
C THR A 21 -13.94 -12.86 1.49
N THR A 22 -13.00 -13.54 2.17
CA THR A 22 -13.21 -14.18 3.47
C THR A 22 -12.20 -13.72 4.55
N PRO A 23 -12.15 -12.41 4.85
CA PRO A 23 -11.20 -11.86 5.81
C PRO A 23 -11.49 -12.31 7.25
N THR A 24 -10.43 -12.41 8.07
CA THR A 24 -10.50 -12.70 9.50
C THR A 24 -9.61 -11.76 10.32
N GLU A 25 -9.89 -11.57 11.61
CA GLU A 25 -9.04 -10.76 12.51
C GLU A 25 -7.62 -11.34 12.72
N LYS A 26 -7.38 -12.58 12.28
CA LYS A 26 -6.06 -13.21 12.37
C LYS A 26 -5.23 -12.99 11.11
N ASP A 27 -5.79 -12.34 10.10
CA ASP A 27 -5.14 -12.22 8.81
C ASP A 27 -3.95 -11.29 8.89
N PHE A 28 -2.86 -11.75 8.30
CA PHE A 28 -1.60 -11.06 8.16
C PHE A 28 -1.05 -11.33 6.77
N ALA A 29 -0.61 -10.27 6.10
CA ALA A 29 -0.03 -10.36 4.79
C ALA A 29 1.23 -9.51 4.65
N THR A 30 2.13 -9.94 3.77
CA THR A 30 3.29 -9.15 3.32
C THR A 30 3.21 -8.99 1.82
N VAL A 31 3.65 -7.83 1.33
CA VAL A 31 3.65 -7.51 -0.09
C VAL A 31 4.99 -6.92 -0.50
N ARG A 32 5.43 -7.25 -1.71
CA ARG A 32 6.46 -6.52 -2.45
C ARG A 32 5.89 -5.99 -3.75
N LEU A 33 6.20 -4.73 -4.04
CA LEU A 33 5.73 -4.01 -5.22
C LEU A 33 6.93 -3.44 -5.99
N GLU A 34 6.88 -3.46 -7.32
CA GLU A 34 7.72 -2.61 -8.17
C GLU A 34 6.94 -1.36 -8.59
N ILE A 35 7.60 -0.20 -8.53
CA ILE A 35 6.99 1.10 -8.81
C ILE A 35 7.46 1.59 -10.18
N PHE A 36 6.51 1.99 -11.02
CA PHE A 36 6.75 2.52 -12.35
C PHE A 36 6.19 3.94 -12.46
N GLY A 37 6.94 4.81 -13.13
CA GLY A 37 6.49 6.14 -13.53
C GLY A 37 5.50 6.08 -14.70
N PRO A 38 4.95 7.24 -15.10
CA PRO A 38 3.95 7.33 -16.16
C PRO A 38 4.47 6.85 -17.53
N ASP A 39 5.78 6.93 -17.79
CA ASP A 39 6.36 6.48 -19.05
C ASP A 39 6.80 5.00 -18.98
N GLY A 40 6.47 4.31 -17.89
CA GLY A 40 6.79 2.90 -17.65
C GLY A 40 8.21 2.67 -17.12
N GLU A 41 8.96 3.73 -16.80
CA GLU A 41 10.28 3.61 -16.20
C GLU A 41 10.19 3.13 -14.75
N PRO A 42 11.01 2.14 -14.33
CA PRO A 42 11.02 1.70 -12.95
C PRO A 42 11.65 2.77 -12.05
N LEU A 43 10.94 3.15 -10.99
CA LEU A 43 11.30 4.21 -10.04
C LEU A 43 11.73 3.69 -8.67
N GLY A 44 11.31 2.49 -8.29
CA GLY A 44 11.60 1.95 -6.95
C GLY A 44 10.87 0.67 -6.64
N GLU A 45 10.91 0.30 -5.35
CA GLU A 45 10.19 -0.84 -4.80
C GLU A 45 9.54 -0.50 -3.46
N THR A 46 8.45 -1.18 -3.14
CA THR A 46 7.79 -1.14 -1.84
C THR A 46 7.91 -2.50 -1.17
N SER A 47 8.20 -2.52 0.13
CA SER A 47 8.03 -3.70 0.98
C SER A 47 7.08 -3.34 2.11
N GLY A 48 5.95 -4.04 2.19
CA GLY A 48 4.87 -3.75 3.13
C GLY A 48 4.40 -4.98 3.89
N ALA A 49 3.76 -4.73 5.03
CA ALA A 49 3.03 -5.73 5.79
C ALA A 49 1.72 -5.14 6.31
N GLY A 50 0.68 -5.97 6.35
CA GLY A 50 -0.65 -5.63 6.83
C GLY A 50 -1.14 -6.64 7.86
N ARG A 51 -1.92 -6.16 8.83
CA ARG A 51 -2.61 -7.01 9.80
C ARG A 51 -4.03 -6.51 10.03
N MET A 52 -5.00 -7.43 9.99
CA MET A 52 -6.37 -7.15 10.43
C MET A 52 -6.38 -6.89 11.94
N LEU A 53 -7.05 -5.82 12.36
CA LEU A 53 -7.07 -5.40 13.76
C LEU A 53 -8.40 -5.73 14.42
N PHE A 54 -9.51 -5.35 13.78
CA PHE A 54 -10.85 -5.54 14.33
C PHE A 54 -11.91 -5.49 13.24
N LYS A 55 -13.06 -6.07 13.52
CA LYS A 55 -14.29 -5.89 12.74
C LYS A 55 -15.11 -4.72 13.29
N GLN A 56 -15.52 -3.80 12.44
CA GLN A 56 -16.41 -2.70 12.80
C GLN A 56 -17.83 -3.22 13.07
N GLU A 57 -18.47 -2.73 14.14
CA GLU A 57 -19.81 -3.20 14.54
C GLU A 57 -20.91 -2.72 13.59
N HIS A 58 -20.78 -1.52 13.03
CA HIS A 58 -21.87 -0.86 12.30
C HIS A 58 -22.10 -1.39 10.87
N ASP A 59 -21.06 -1.82 10.18
CA ASP A 59 -21.08 -2.30 8.78
C ASP A 59 -20.41 -3.67 8.62
N GLY A 60 -19.75 -4.19 9.66
CA GLY A 60 -19.08 -5.48 9.63
C GLY A 60 -17.79 -5.49 8.81
N HIS A 61 -17.25 -4.33 8.44
CA HIS A 61 -16.00 -4.26 7.69
C HIS A 61 -14.80 -4.54 8.59
N PHE A 62 -13.74 -5.13 8.02
CA PHE A 62 -12.48 -5.32 8.75
C PHE A 62 -11.60 -4.10 8.55
N VAL A 63 -11.04 -3.61 9.66
CA VAL A 63 -10.03 -2.56 9.64
C VAL A 63 -8.67 -3.19 9.83
N ALA A 64 -7.77 -2.90 8.90
CA ALA A 64 -6.37 -3.31 8.93
C ALA A 64 -5.46 -2.13 9.23
N TYR A 65 -4.28 -2.41 9.77
CA TYR A 65 -3.15 -1.48 9.69
C TYR A 65 -2.12 -2.02 8.72
N PHE A 66 -1.67 -1.19 7.80
CA PHE A 66 -0.55 -1.46 6.91
C PHE A 66 0.62 -0.54 7.22
N GLY A 67 1.83 -1.10 7.19
CA GLY A 67 3.08 -0.34 7.27
C GLY A 67 4.03 -0.78 6.18
N GLU A 68 4.76 0.17 5.62
CA GLU A 68 5.63 -0.08 4.47
C GLU A 68 6.86 0.80 4.41
N GLU A 69 7.85 0.30 3.69
CA GLU A 69 9.06 1.01 3.33
C GLU A 69 9.20 1.02 1.81
N ILE A 70 9.36 2.21 1.26
CA ILE A 70 9.45 2.48 -0.18
C ILE A 70 10.87 2.97 -0.46
N ARG A 71 11.60 2.26 -1.31
CA ARG A 71 12.95 2.61 -1.74
C ARG A 71 12.91 3.11 -3.18
N LEU A 72 13.27 4.37 -3.37
CA LEU A 72 13.33 5.00 -4.68
C LEU A 72 14.75 4.98 -5.23
N ARG A 73 14.88 4.92 -6.55
CA ARG A 73 16.19 4.88 -7.25
C ARG A 73 16.99 6.16 -7.12
N ASP A 74 16.36 7.27 -6.78
CA ASP A 74 17.01 8.55 -6.46
C ASP A 74 17.67 8.57 -5.06
N GLY A 75 17.58 7.45 -4.33
CA GLY A 75 18.17 7.28 -3.00
C GLY A 75 17.24 7.66 -1.85
N ASN A 76 16.03 8.15 -2.13
CA ASN A 76 15.04 8.41 -1.09
C ASN A 76 14.45 7.10 -0.54
N VAL A 77 14.33 7.02 0.79
CA VAL A 77 13.61 5.94 1.47
C VAL A 77 12.45 6.56 2.23
N ILE A 78 11.24 6.08 1.98
CA ILE A 78 10.00 6.60 2.54
C ILE A 78 9.38 5.53 3.43
N ARG A 79 8.96 5.89 4.63
CA ARG A 79 8.08 5.06 5.45
C ARG A 79 6.69 5.60 5.41
N ALA A 80 5.73 4.73 5.14
CA ALA A 80 4.32 5.05 5.12
C ALA A 80 3.52 3.98 5.87
N GLY A 81 2.34 4.33 6.32
CA GLY A 81 1.44 3.37 6.94
C GLY A 81 0.23 4.02 7.58
N GLY A 82 -0.84 3.26 7.71
CA GLY A 82 -2.10 3.75 8.22
C GLY A 82 -3.17 2.67 8.31
N LEU A 83 -4.33 3.10 8.79
CA LEU A 83 -5.53 2.26 8.85
C LEU A 83 -6.22 2.23 7.49
N VAL A 84 -6.73 1.07 7.12
CA VAL A 84 -7.53 0.85 5.92
C VAL A 84 -8.77 0.04 6.28
N ASP A 85 -9.91 0.42 5.70
CA ASP A 85 -11.07 -0.45 5.60
C ASP A 85 -10.83 -1.43 4.44
N ASP A 86 -10.61 -2.69 4.79
CA ASP A 86 -10.22 -3.74 3.86
C ASP A 86 -11.29 -4.02 2.80
N ALA A 87 -12.56 -3.97 3.19
CA ALA A 87 -13.68 -4.20 2.27
C ALA A 87 -13.74 -3.10 1.21
N ARG A 88 -13.55 -1.84 1.61
CA ARG A 88 -13.52 -0.70 0.69
C ARG A 88 -12.32 -0.75 -0.25
N LEU A 89 -11.14 -1.06 0.28
CA LEU A 89 -9.94 -1.20 -0.55
C LEU A 89 -10.13 -2.32 -1.59
N THR A 90 -10.60 -3.49 -1.17
CA THR A 90 -10.88 -4.63 -2.06
C THR A 90 -11.94 -4.31 -3.12
N ALA A 91 -12.91 -3.47 -2.78
CA ALA A 91 -13.91 -2.95 -3.71
C ALA A 91 -13.36 -1.93 -4.73
N GLY A 92 -12.08 -1.55 -4.63
CA GLY A 92 -11.37 -0.64 -5.53
C GLY A 92 -11.35 0.81 -5.07
N GLU A 93 -11.80 1.11 -3.85
CA GLU A 93 -11.67 2.45 -3.29
C GLU A 93 -10.21 2.79 -2.96
N ALA A 94 -9.91 4.08 -2.94
CA ALA A 94 -8.56 4.54 -2.65
C ALA A 94 -8.31 4.64 -1.14
N ALA A 95 -7.08 4.32 -0.76
CA ALA A 95 -6.55 4.55 0.58
C ALA A 95 -5.47 5.64 0.55
N THR A 96 -5.19 6.21 1.73
CA THR A 96 -4.13 7.21 1.88
C THR A 96 -3.38 6.98 3.18
N PHE A 97 -2.05 6.95 3.10
CA PHE A 97 -1.17 6.84 4.24
C PHE A 97 -0.34 8.10 4.44
N PRO A 98 -0.13 8.56 5.68
CA PRO A 98 0.95 9.48 5.98
C PRO A 98 2.29 8.86 5.57
N ALA A 99 3.18 9.69 5.05
CA ALA A 99 4.48 9.29 4.55
C ALA A 99 5.58 10.21 5.10
N VAL A 100 6.73 9.63 5.45
CA VAL A 100 7.91 10.35 5.93
C VAL A 100 9.13 9.84 5.20
N VAL A 101 9.94 10.76 4.65
CA VAL A 101 11.22 10.42 4.04
C VAL A 101 12.27 10.26 5.14
N VAL A 102 12.77 9.04 5.33
CA VAL A 102 13.70 8.67 6.41
C VAL A 102 15.16 8.63 5.97
N ALA A 103 15.43 8.53 4.66
CA ALA A 103 16.78 8.61 4.09
C ALA A 103 16.75 9.22 2.68
N GLY A 104 17.92 9.64 2.19
CA GLY A 104 18.09 10.27 0.87
C GLY A 104 18.04 11.80 0.89
N PRO A 105 18.12 12.43 -0.30
CA PRO A 105 18.18 13.89 -0.45
C PRO A 105 17.00 14.66 0.17
N LEU A 106 15.83 14.01 0.27
CA LEU A 106 14.62 14.60 0.83
C LEU A 106 14.37 14.21 2.29
N ARG A 107 15.36 13.63 3.00
CA ARG A 107 15.20 13.21 4.40
C ARG A 107 14.57 14.30 5.27
N GLY A 108 13.54 13.92 6.02
CA GLY A 108 12.75 14.80 6.88
C GLY A 108 11.52 15.39 6.20
N ALA A 109 11.40 15.28 4.86
CA ALA A 109 10.15 15.62 4.17
C ALA A 109 9.01 14.70 4.61
N ILE A 110 7.81 15.27 4.65
CA ILE A 110 6.58 14.59 5.07
C ILE A 110 5.52 14.72 3.99
N GLY A 111 4.51 13.87 4.02
CA GLY A 111 3.37 13.99 3.13
C GLY A 111 2.51 12.75 3.15
N PHE A 112 2.11 12.28 1.97
CA PHE A 112 1.17 11.18 1.84
C PHE A 112 1.47 10.28 0.64
N ARG A 113 1.16 9.00 0.81
CA ARG A 113 0.96 8.03 -0.26
C ARG A 113 -0.53 7.84 -0.47
N TRP A 114 -1.00 7.97 -1.69
CA TRP A 114 -2.34 7.59 -2.14
C TRP A 114 -2.22 6.37 -3.04
N PHE A 115 -3.13 5.41 -2.92
CA PHE A 115 -3.15 4.24 -3.80
C PHE A 115 -4.55 3.62 -3.89
N ARG A 116 -4.82 2.91 -4.98
CA ARG A 116 -6.03 2.10 -5.18
C ARG A 116 -5.75 0.90 -6.10
N PRO A 117 -6.43 -0.25 -5.95
CA PRO A 117 -6.35 -1.34 -6.91
C PRO A 117 -6.87 -0.92 -8.29
N VAL A 118 -6.24 -1.43 -9.36
CA VAL A 118 -6.71 -1.22 -10.75
C VAL A 118 -7.91 -2.12 -11.05
N ALA A 119 -7.87 -3.37 -10.58
CA ALA A 119 -8.97 -4.31 -10.65
C ALA A 119 -9.37 -4.76 -9.23
N LYS A 120 -10.66 -5.04 -9.05
CA LYS A 120 -11.21 -5.50 -7.77
C LYS A 120 -10.70 -6.89 -7.46
N GLU A 121 -10.50 -7.18 -6.17
CA GLU A 121 -10.11 -8.51 -5.69
C GLU A 121 -8.80 -9.06 -6.28
N THR A 122 -8.02 -8.22 -6.98
CA THR A 122 -6.72 -8.60 -7.53
C THR A 122 -5.62 -7.95 -6.71
N HIS A 123 -4.91 -8.76 -5.93
CA HIS A 123 -3.61 -8.40 -5.32
C HIS A 123 -2.52 -8.35 -6.40
N ASP A 124 -2.70 -7.54 -7.45
CA ASP A 124 -1.87 -7.55 -8.65
C ASP A 124 -1.31 -6.17 -9.00
N THR A 125 -2.17 -5.19 -9.29
CA THR A 125 -1.72 -3.87 -9.77
C THR A 125 -2.48 -2.75 -9.09
N TYR A 126 -1.76 -1.68 -8.72
CA TYR A 126 -2.28 -0.47 -8.10
C TYR A 126 -1.93 0.77 -8.92
N GLU A 127 -2.83 1.74 -8.94
CA GLU A 127 -2.51 3.13 -9.25
C GLU A 127 -2.10 3.83 -7.96
N SER A 128 -1.08 4.68 -8.00
CA SER A 128 -0.62 5.40 -6.81
C SER A 128 -0.04 6.77 -7.09
N ALA A 129 0.14 7.52 -6.00
CA ALA A 129 0.84 8.79 -5.97
C ALA A 129 1.55 8.94 -4.62
N ILE A 130 2.76 9.50 -4.63
CA ILE A 130 3.52 9.80 -3.42
C ILE A 130 3.91 11.27 -3.47
N VAL A 131 3.33 12.07 -2.59
CA VAL A 131 3.59 13.52 -2.52
C VAL A 131 4.23 13.80 -1.18
N VAL A 132 5.44 14.36 -1.22
CA VAL A 132 6.19 14.80 -0.04
C VAL A 132 6.60 16.26 -0.20
N TYR A 133 6.64 16.97 0.91
CA TYR A 133 6.99 18.38 1.01
C TYR A 133 7.93 18.60 2.19
N ARG A 134 8.70 19.69 2.12
CA ARG A 134 9.72 20.08 3.09
C ARG A 134 9.38 21.43 3.69
#